data_AF-A0A174FDG1-F1
#
_entry.id   AF-A0A174FDG1-F1
#
_cell.length_a   1.000
_cell.length_b   1.000
_cell.length_c   1.000
_cell.angle_alpha   90.00
_cell.angle_beta   90.00
_cell.angle_gamma   90.00
#
_symmetry.space_group_name_H-M   'P 1'
#
loop_
_entity.id
_entity.type
_entity.pdbx_description
1 polymer ?
#
loop_
_entity_poly.entity_id
_entity_poly.type
_entity_poly.pdbx_seq_one_letter_code
_entity_poly.pdbx_strand_id
1 'polypeptide(L)'
;MLKDIEDGLDIDYILVYKLSRFGRNAADILNSLELVQSYGVNLICIEEGIDSSQTSGKLLISVLTAVAEIERENIIEQTMNGRREKARQGGWNGGFAPYGYTLEDNKLMIEETEAVAIRKIFELYTSSEIGLGGIANQLNLQGIRKIPRQMLKKTDIEPMVIEAIREIVRNEEYAQAINGLAFRLTRKQWIKNWRAIRQS
;
A
#
# COMPACT_ATOMS: atom_id res chain seq x y z
N MET A 1 27.10 -25.51 1.23
CA MET A 1 27.67 -24.39 2.01
C MET A 1 26.79 -24.02 3.19
N LEU A 2 25.66 -23.32 3.02
CA LEU A 2 24.80 -22.94 4.18
C LEU A 2 24.30 -24.15 4.97
N LYS A 3 23.84 -25.19 4.26
CA LYS A 3 23.44 -26.45 4.87
C LYS A 3 24.59 -27.15 5.62
N ASP A 4 25.81 -27.05 5.11
CA ASP A 4 26.98 -27.67 5.75
C ASP A 4 27.34 -26.96 7.08
N ILE A 5 27.12 -25.64 7.13
CA ILE A 5 27.27 -24.82 8.35
C ILE A 5 26.15 -25.17 9.36
N GLU A 6 24.92 -25.32 8.88
CA GLU A 6 23.77 -25.74 9.71
C GLU A 6 23.94 -27.17 10.26
N ASP A 7 24.54 -28.05 9.46
CA ASP A 7 24.82 -29.45 9.82
C ASP A 7 26.04 -29.58 10.77
N GLY A 8 26.66 -28.44 11.17
CA GLY A 8 27.68 -28.38 12.23
C GLY A 8 29.10 -28.72 11.77
N LEU A 9 29.40 -28.60 10.47
CA LEU A 9 30.79 -28.67 10.00
C LEU A 9 31.59 -27.45 10.52
N ASP A 10 32.80 -27.73 11.01
CA ASP A 10 33.70 -26.72 11.54
C ASP A 10 34.27 -25.87 10.40
N ILE A 11 33.67 -24.69 10.19
CA ILE A 11 33.97 -23.77 9.09
C ILE A 11 34.18 -22.37 9.67
N ASP A 12 35.41 -21.86 9.64
CA ASP A 12 35.69 -20.50 10.12
C ASP A 12 35.44 -19.42 9.06
N TYR A 13 35.67 -19.74 7.79
CA TYR A 13 35.64 -18.78 6.69
C TYR A 13 34.97 -19.31 5.42
N ILE A 14 34.24 -18.43 4.75
CA ILE A 14 33.71 -18.61 3.40
C ILE A 14 34.48 -17.70 2.46
N LEU A 15 35.11 -18.27 1.44
CA LEU A 15 35.84 -17.52 0.42
C LEU A 15 35.01 -17.43 -0.86
N VAL A 16 34.77 -16.21 -1.35
CA VAL A 16 34.14 -15.96 -2.65
C VAL A 16 34.99 -15.04 -3.50
N TYR A 17 34.95 -15.24 -4.82
CA TYR A 17 35.69 -14.39 -5.75
C TYR A 17 35.06 -12.99 -5.90
N LYS A 18 33.72 -12.91 -5.92
CA LYS A 18 32.93 -11.68 -6.02
C LYS A 18 31.74 -11.75 -5.09
N LEU A 19 31.25 -10.61 -4.61
CA LEU A 19 30.10 -10.58 -3.70
C LEU A 19 28.81 -11.11 -4.35
N SER A 20 28.67 -10.93 -5.67
CA SER A 20 27.59 -11.49 -6.50
C SER A 20 27.53 -13.03 -6.52
N ARG A 21 28.56 -13.72 -6.03
CA ARG A 21 28.55 -15.19 -5.85
C ARG A 21 27.93 -15.62 -4.52
N PHE A 22 27.80 -14.68 -3.60
CA PHE A 22 27.23 -14.91 -2.27
C PHE A 22 25.73 -14.62 -2.23
N GLY A 23 25.23 -13.67 -3.02
CA GLY A 23 23.79 -13.38 -3.14
C GLY A 23 23.44 -12.61 -4.42
N ARG A 24 22.14 -12.49 -4.73
CA ARG A 24 21.64 -11.90 -5.99
C ARG A 24 21.30 -10.40 -5.90
N ASN A 25 20.99 -9.91 -4.70
CA ASN A 25 20.72 -8.51 -4.41
C ASN A 25 21.25 -8.15 -3.00
N ALA A 26 21.19 -6.88 -2.62
CA ALA A 26 21.74 -6.41 -1.34
C ALA A 26 21.09 -7.07 -0.13
N ALA A 27 19.76 -7.26 -0.15
CA ALA A 27 19.03 -7.93 0.92
C ALA A 27 19.41 -9.41 1.06
N ASP A 28 19.55 -10.14 -0.05
CA ASP A 28 19.96 -11.54 -0.07
C ASP A 28 21.38 -11.72 0.50
N ILE A 29 22.31 -10.83 0.12
CA ILE A 29 23.69 -10.82 0.61
C ILE A 29 23.69 -10.52 2.12
N LEU A 30 22.96 -9.49 2.56
CA LEU A 30 22.84 -9.12 3.97
C LEU A 30 22.31 -10.28 4.82
N ASN A 31 21.16 -10.86 4.43
CA ASN A 31 20.54 -11.97 5.16
C ASN A 31 21.47 -13.18 5.24
N SER A 32 22.16 -13.50 4.13
CA SER A 32 23.10 -14.62 4.10
C SER A 32 24.33 -14.35 4.97
N LEU A 33 24.81 -13.11 5.02
CA LEU A 33 25.98 -12.71 5.79
C LEU A 33 25.67 -12.73 7.30
N GLU A 34 24.52 -12.18 7.70
CA GLU A 34 24.06 -12.24 9.10
C GLU A 34 23.86 -13.68 9.56
N LEU A 35 23.29 -14.54 8.70
CA LEU A 35 23.10 -15.95 8.99
C LEU A 35 24.45 -16.65 9.24
N VAL A 36 25.42 -16.53 8.34
CA VAL A 36 26.72 -17.21 8.51
C VAL A 36 27.50 -16.66 9.72
N GLN A 37 27.42 -15.35 9.97
CA GLN A 37 28.04 -14.75 11.16
C GLN A 37 27.38 -15.20 12.47
N SER A 38 26.08 -15.52 12.46
CA SER A 38 25.40 -16.09 13.63
C SER A 38 25.95 -17.46 14.04
N TYR A 39 26.57 -18.18 13.09
CA TYR A 39 27.31 -19.43 13.33
C TYR A 39 28.82 -19.22 13.58
N GLY A 40 29.27 -17.97 13.68
CA GLY A 40 30.69 -17.64 13.88
C GLY A 40 31.54 -17.66 12.60
N VAL A 41 30.91 -17.85 11.44
CA VAL A 41 31.61 -17.97 10.15
C VAL A 41 31.76 -16.60 9.49
N ASN A 42 32.94 -16.30 8.97
CA ASN A 42 33.24 -15.02 8.32
C ASN A 42 33.35 -15.16 6.79
N LEU A 43 32.84 -14.17 6.06
CA LEU A 43 33.03 -14.02 4.61
C LEU A 43 34.34 -13.29 4.27
N ILE A 44 35.08 -13.82 3.30
CA ILE A 44 36.17 -13.14 2.58
C ILE A 44 35.78 -13.02 1.11
N CYS A 45 35.87 -11.81 0.57
CA CYS A 45 35.57 -11.49 -0.82
C CYS A 45 36.80 -10.93 -1.51
N ILE A 46 37.29 -11.62 -2.54
CA ILE A 46 38.59 -11.32 -3.17
C ILE A 46 38.53 -10.02 -3.99
N GLU A 47 37.57 -9.89 -4.91
CA GLU A 47 37.51 -8.75 -5.84
C GLU A 47 37.23 -7.41 -5.11
N GLU A 48 36.29 -7.41 -4.19
CA GLU A 48 35.93 -6.23 -3.39
C GLU A 48 36.87 -6.00 -2.20
N GLY A 49 37.81 -6.93 -1.94
CA GLY A 49 38.77 -6.82 -0.83
C GLY A 49 38.11 -6.79 0.55
N ILE A 50 37.00 -7.52 0.72
CA ILE A 50 36.19 -7.47 1.94
C ILE A 50 36.56 -8.66 2.83
N ASP A 51 36.78 -8.36 4.11
CA ASP A 51 36.90 -9.35 5.18
C ASP A 51 35.88 -9.00 6.26
N SER A 52 34.88 -9.87 6.41
CA SER A 52 33.78 -9.60 7.33
C SER A 52 34.15 -9.71 8.82
N SER A 53 35.31 -10.30 9.13
CA SER A 53 35.85 -10.37 10.50
C SER A 53 36.45 -9.04 10.96
N GLN A 54 36.72 -8.13 10.02
CA GLN A 54 37.32 -6.82 10.28
C GLN A 54 36.27 -5.69 10.28
N THR A 55 36.72 -4.47 10.58
CA THR A 55 35.88 -3.26 10.53
C THR A 55 35.23 -3.05 9.15
N SER A 56 35.89 -3.50 8.07
CA SER A 56 35.33 -3.49 6.71
C SER A 56 34.07 -4.33 6.59
N GLY A 57 33.93 -5.41 7.35
CA GLY A 57 32.71 -6.21 7.48
C GLY A 57 31.52 -5.43 8.04
N LYS A 58 31.73 -4.70 9.15
CA LYS A 58 30.69 -3.86 9.76
C LYS A 58 30.24 -2.74 8.82
N LEU A 59 31.18 -2.17 8.06
CA LEU A 59 30.87 -1.19 7.03
C LEU A 59 30.05 -1.81 5.89
N LEU A 60 30.45 -2.99 5.40
CA LEU A 60 29.70 -3.72 4.38
C LEU A 60 28.26 -3.96 4.84
N ILE A 61 28.05 -4.49 6.04
CA ILE A 61 26.72 -4.74 6.60
C ILE A 61 25.90 -3.46 6.62
N SER A 62 26.44 -2.37 7.18
CA SER A 62 25.75 -1.08 7.24
C SER A 62 25.33 -0.56 5.87
N VAL A 63 26.21 -0.67 4.86
CA VAL A 63 25.92 -0.26 3.48
C VAL A 63 24.85 -1.15 2.85
N LEU A 64 24.96 -2.47 3.01
CA LEU A 64 23.96 -3.42 2.49
C LEU A 64 22.58 -3.20 3.13
N THR A 65 22.53 -2.92 4.44
CA THR A 65 21.28 -2.55 5.13
C THR A 65 20.65 -1.32 4.51
N ALA A 66 21.41 -0.23 4.35
CA ALA A 66 20.90 1.00 3.75
C ALA A 66 20.41 0.79 2.30
N VAL A 67 21.14 0.01 1.50
CA VAL A 67 20.72 -0.30 0.13
C VAL A 67 19.45 -1.16 0.11
N ALA A 68 19.35 -2.17 0.96
CA ALA A 68 18.17 -3.02 1.06
C ALA A 68 16.91 -2.23 1.47
N GLU A 69 17.05 -1.25 2.37
CA GLU A 69 15.98 -0.34 2.73
C GLU A 69 15.53 0.52 1.53
N ILE A 70 16.48 1.11 0.81
CA ILE A 70 16.19 1.94 -0.37
C ILE A 70 15.50 1.12 -1.47
N GLU A 71 15.97 -0.10 -1.76
CA GLU A 71 15.34 -0.99 -2.74
C GLU A 71 13.90 -1.33 -2.36
N ARG A 72 13.66 -1.60 -1.06
CA ARG A 72 12.33 -1.87 -0.54
C ARG A 72 11.40 -0.66 -0.70
N GLU A 73 11.87 0.53 -0.37
CA GLU A 73 11.12 1.77 -0.56
C GLU A 73 10.79 2.01 -2.04
N ASN A 74 11.75 1.80 -2.94
CA ASN A 74 11.55 1.92 -4.38
C ASN A 74 10.50 0.93 -4.89
N ILE A 75 10.50 -0.33 -4.43
CA ILE A 75 9.48 -1.32 -4.80
C ILE A 75 8.09 -0.87 -4.34
N ILE A 76 7.98 -0.34 -3.12
CA ILE A 76 6.72 0.19 -2.59
C ILE A 76 6.25 1.37 -3.45
N GLU A 77 7.13 2.31 -3.76
CA GLU A 77 6.81 3.48 -4.57
C GLU A 77 6.34 3.07 -5.96
N GLN A 78 7.09 2.20 -6.65
CA GLN A 78 6.72 1.70 -7.97
C GLN A 78 5.39 0.95 -7.95
N THR A 79 5.16 0.11 -6.94
CA THR A 79 3.88 -0.61 -6.76
C THR A 79 2.73 0.37 -6.58
N MET A 80 2.90 1.40 -5.76
CA MET A 80 1.89 2.42 -5.53
C MET A 80 1.64 3.27 -6.77
N ASN A 81 2.68 3.62 -7.51
CA ASN A 81 2.56 4.36 -8.77
C ASN A 81 1.83 3.52 -9.84
N GLY A 82 2.14 2.23 -9.95
CA GLY A 82 1.42 1.31 -10.84
C GLY A 82 -0.05 1.16 -10.46
N ARG A 83 -0.37 1.10 -9.15
CA ARG A 83 -1.75 1.08 -8.65
C ARG A 83 -2.50 2.37 -8.98
N ARG A 84 -1.90 3.54 -8.77
CA ARG A 84 -2.50 4.84 -9.11
C ARG A 84 -2.76 4.95 -10.61
N GLU A 85 -1.79 4.57 -11.44
CA GLU A 85 -1.98 4.64 -12.90
C GLU A 85 -3.07 3.68 -13.37
N LYS A 86 -3.14 2.45 -12.82
CA LYS A 86 -4.22 1.51 -13.13
C LYS A 86 -5.58 2.07 -12.71
N ALA A 87 -5.69 2.69 -11.53
CA ALA A 87 -6.92 3.33 -11.07
C ALA A 87 -7.33 4.53 -11.96
N ARG A 88 -6.36 5.37 -12.36
CA ARG A 88 -6.56 6.49 -13.29
C ARG A 88 -7.07 6.03 -14.66
N GLN A 89 -6.66 4.84 -15.10
CA GLN A 89 -7.14 4.20 -16.34
C GLN A 89 -8.49 3.47 -16.16
N GLY A 90 -9.13 3.56 -14.99
CA GLY A 90 -10.40 2.89 -14.67
C GLY A 90 -10.27 1.40 -14.35
N GLY A 91 -9.04 0.90 -14.20
CA GLY A 91 -8.75 -0.48 -13.82
C GLY A 91 -8.83 -0.71 -12.31
N TRP A 92 -9.26 -1.90 -11.90
CA TRP A 92 -9.34 -2.26 -10.49
C TRP A 92 -8.03 -2.85 -9.95
N ASN A 93 -7.57 -2.36 -8.80
CA ASN A 93 -6.30 -2.79 -8.17
C ASN A 93 -6.39 -4.12 -7.38
N GLY A 94 -7.54 -4.79 -7.41
CA GLY A 94 -7.79 -6.05 -6.70
C GLY A 94 -8.56 -5.85 -5.39
N GLY A 95 -9.09 -6.95 -4.84
CA GLY A 95 -10.02 -6.91 -3.70
C GLY A 95 -11.48 -6.74 -4.14
N PHE A 96 -12.37 -6.42 -3.20
CA PHE A 96 -13.78 -6.18 -3.47
C PHE A 96 -13.97 -4.82 -4.13
N ALA A 97 -14.82 -4.71 -5.15
CA ALA A 97 -15.15 -3.41 -5.72
C ALA A 97 -15.59 -2.44 -4.60
N PRO A 98 -15.20 -1.17 -4.68
CA PRO A 98 -15.61 -0.17 -3.69
C PRO A 98 -17.10 0.13 -3.85
N TYR A 99 -17.72 0.71 -2.82
CA TYR A 99 -19.13 1.16 -2.88
C TYR A 99 -19.37 2.02 -4.15
N GLY A 100 -20.57 2.10 -4.71
CA GLY A 100 -20.80 2.82 -5.98
C GLY A 100 -20.33 2.14 -7.26
N TYR A 101 -19.60 1.01 -7.16
CA TYR A 101 -19.11 0.28 -8.33
C TYR A 101 -19.37 -1.22 -8.23
N THR A 102 -19.63 -1.91 -9.33
CA THR A 102 -19.57 -3.37 -9.43
C THR A 102 -18.29 -3.80 -10.13
N LEU A 103 -17.88 -5.05 -9.92
CA LEU A 103 -16.74 -5.63 -10.64
C LEU A 103 -17.27 -6.52 -11.76
N GLU A 104 -17.03 -6.12 -13.00
CA GLU A 104 -17.30 -6.93 -14.20
C GLU A 104 -15.99 -7.09 -14.98
N ASP A 105 -15.54 -8.32 -15.25
CA ASP A 105 -14.29 -8.62 -15.97
C ASP A 105 -13.05 -7.85 -15.46
N ASN A 106 -12.89 -7.74 -14.13
CA ASN A 106 -11.84 -6.96 -13.46
C ASN A 106 -11.85 -5.44 -13.76
N LYS A 107 -12.96 -4.92 -14.28
CA LYS A 107 -13.21 -3.50 -14.49
C LYS A 107 -14.27 -3.02 -13.52
N LEU A 108 -14.10 -1.78 -13.05
CA LEU A 108 -15.11 -1.13 -12.23
C LEU A 108 -16.20 -0.57 -13.13
N MET A 109 -17.42 -1.04 -12.94
CA MET A 109 -18.64 -0.50 -13.57
C MET A 109 -19.41 0.30 -12.52
N ILE A 110 -20.00 1.43 -12.89
CA ILE A 110 -20.75 2.24 -11.93
C ILE A 110 -22.06 1.52 -11.59
N GLU A 111 -22.30 1.33 -10.29
CA GLU A 111 -23.60 0.88 -9.77
C GLU A 111 -24.46 2.12 -9.51
N GLU A 112 -25.40 2.38 -10.40
CA GLU A 112 -26.14 3.64 -10.42
C GLU A 112 -26.94 3.88 -9.13
N THR A 113 -27.44 2.80 -8.49
CA THR A 113 -28.16 2.91 -7.22
C THR A 113 -27.28 3.42 -6.09
N GLU A 114 -26.04 2.97 -6.00
CA GLU A 114 -25.05 3.40 -5.01
C GLU A 114 -24.37 4.73 -5.41
N ALA A 115 -24.25 5.00 -6.71
CA ALA A 115 -23.71 6.26 -7.24
C ALA A 115 -24.52 7.49 -6.80
N VAL A 116 -25.85 7.36 -6.68
CA VAL A 116 -26.72 8.41 -6.12
C VAL A 116 -26.31 8.77 -4.69
N ALA A 117 -26.00 7.77 -3.87
CA ALA A 117 -25.57 7.98 -2.49
C ALA A 117 -24.24 8.74 -2.45
N ILE A 118 -23.31 8.41 -3.33
CA ILE A 118 -21.99 9.05 -3.40
C ILE A 118 -22.11 10.50 -3.85
N ARG A 119 -22.89 10.78 -4.90
CA ARG A 119 -23.18 12.16 -5.34
C ARG A 119 -23.74 13.01 -4.20
N LYS A 120 -24.67 12.45 -3.44
CA LYS A 120 -25.29 13.12 -2.28
C LYS A 120 -24.32 13.31 -1.11
N ILE A 121 -23.44 12.34 -0.84
CA ILE A 121 -22.35 12.49 0.15
C ILE A 121 -21.48 13.70 -0.22
N PHE A 122 -21.09 13.82 -1.49
CA PHE A 122 -20.26 14.93 -1.96
C PHE A 122 -20.99 16.27 -1.92
N GLU A 123 -22.25 16.31 -2.31
CA GLU A 123 -23.10 17.48 -2.20
C GLU A 123 -23.18 17.96 -0.74
N LEU A 124 -23.54 17.09 0.19
CA LEU A 124 -23.64 17.43 1.62
C LEU A 124 -22.28 17.84 2.19
N TYR A 125 -21.20 17.16 1.83
CA TYR A 125 -19.86 17.48 2.31
C TYR A 125 -19.33 18.84 1.82
N THR A 126 -19.75 19.30 0.64
CA THR A 126 -19.28 20.55 0.03
C THR A 126 -20.20 21.74 0.30
N SER A 127 -21.51 21.52 0.46
CA SER A 127 -22.52 22.57 0.57
C SER A 127 -23.05 22.80 2.00
N SER A 128 -22.83 21.86 2.92
CA SER A 128 -23.38 21.93 4.28
C SER A 128 -22.29 22.06 5.34
N GLU A 129 -22.62 22.68 6.49
CA GLU A 129 -21.76 22.71 7.68
C GLU A 129 -21.80 21.39 8.49
N ILE A 130 -22.36 20.32 7.91
CA ILE A 130 -22.59 19.06 8.58
C ILE A 130 -21.29 18.25 8.56
N GLY A 131 -20.78 17.88 9.74
CA GLY A 131 -19.63 16.98 9.86
C GLY A 131 -19.95 15.56 9.37
N LEU A 132 -18.92 14.74 9.14
CA LEU A 132 -19.04 13.38 8.60
C LEU A 132 -20.09 12.50 9.32
N GLY A 133 -20.21 12.64 10.64
CA GLY A 133 -21.23 11.95 11.45
C GLY A 133 -22.66 12.37 11.16
N GLY A 134 -22.89 13.67 10.92
CA GLY A 134 -24.21 14.15 10.55
C GLY A 134 -24.61 13.70 9.15
N ILE A 135 -23.65 13.64 8.21
CA ILE A 135 -23.88 13.09 6.86
C ILE A 135 -24.28 11.61 6.95
N ALA A 136 -23.59 10.81 7.78
CA ALA A 136 -23.93 9.41 8.01
C ALA A 136 -25.37 9.24 8.53
N ASN A 137 -25.72 10.00 9.57
CA ASN A 137 -27.06 9.95 10.15
C ASN A 137 -28.14 10.36 9.14
N GLN A 138 -27.92 11.41 8.37
CA GLN A 138 -28.87 11.89 7.38
C GLN A 138 -29.10 10.87 6.26
N LEU A 139 -28.03 10.21 5.78
CA LEU A 139 -28.15 9.16 4.77
C LEU A 139 -28.91 7.95 5.31
N ASN A 140 -28.61 7.53 6.54
CA ASN A 140 -29.31 6.42 7.18
C ASN A 140 -30.80 6.71 7.39
N LEU A 141 -31.15 7.93 7.79
CA LEU A 141 -32.55 8.37 7.93
C LEU A 141 -33.31 8.35 6.59
N GLN A 142 -32.60 8.59 5.49
CA GLN A 142 -33.15 8.53 4.13
C GLN A 142 -33.18 7.10 3.55
N GLY A 143 -32.81 6.10 4.35
CA GLY A 143 -32.74 4.70 3.91
C GLY A 143 -31.55 4.36 3.03
N ILE A 144 -30.60 5.30 2.84
CA ILE A 144 -29.37 5.07 2.08
C ILE A 144 -28.39 4.34 2.99
N ARG A 145 -28.12 3.08 2.67
CA ARG A 145 -27.37 2.14 3.50
C ARG A 145 -26.33 1.39 2.67
N LYS A 146 -25.36 0.78 3.35
CA LYS A 146 -24.30 0.02 2.71
C LYS A 146 -24.81 -1.36 2.31
N ILE A 147 -24.57 -1.75 1.06
CA ILE A 147 -24.85 -3.12 0.59
C ILE A 147 -23.61 -3.98 0.90
N PRO A 148 -23.74 -5.10 1.63
CA PRO A 148 -22.62 -5.98 1.92
C PRO A 148 -22.07 -6.61 0.64
N ARG A 149 -20.74 -6.58 0.49
CA ARG A 149 -20.02 -7.17 -0.64
C ARG A 149 -19.35 -8.51 -0.29
N GLN A 150 -19.36 -8.88 0.99
CA GLN A 150 -18.89 -10.18 1.49
C GLN A 150 -19.98 -11.25 1.37
N MET A 151 -19.59 -12.53 1.54
CA MET A 151 -20.46 -13.66 1.86
C MET A 151 -21.12 -13.53 3.26
N LEU A 152 -21.73 -12.38 3.54
CA LEU A 152 -22.72 -12.23 4.59
C LEU A 152 -24.09 -12.29 3.91
N LYS A 153 -25.08 -12.86 4.58
CA LYS A 153 -26.38 -13.15 3.97
C LYS A 153 -26.96 -11.85 3.39
N LYS A 154 -27.59 -11.96 2.22
CA LYS A 154 -28.22 -10.87 1.43
C LYS A 154 -29.24 -10.01 2.22
N THR A 155 -29.51 -10.36 3.47
CA THR A 155 -30.45 -9.75 4.44
C THR A 155 -29.83 -8.68 5.35
N ASP A 156 -28.50 -8.54 5.42
CA ASP A 156 -27.85 -7.67 6.41
C ASP A 156 -27.57 -6.28 5.84
N ILE A 157 -28.59 -5.43 5.74
CA ILE A 157 -28.41 -4.04 5.30
C ILE A 157 -27.69 -3.25 6.40
N GLU A 158 -26.42 -2.89 6.18
CA GLU A 158 -25.60 -2.16 7.15
C GLU A 158 -25.81 -0.63 7.07
N PRO A 159 -25.86 0.09 8.21
CA PRO A 159 -25.93 1.54 8.18
C PRO A 159 -24.66 2.15 7.59
N MET A 160 -24.80 3.30 6.93
CA MET A 160 -23.68 4.15 6.55
C MET A 160 -22.95 4.63 7.81
N VAL A 161 -21.65 4.35 7.91
CA VAL A 161 -20.80 4.76 9.04
C VAL A 161 -19.84 5.87 8.64
N ILE A 162 -19.34 6.61 9.62
CA ILE A 162 -18.41 7.73 9.42
C ILE A 162 -17.19 7.32 8.60
N GLU A 163 -16.64 6.13 8.86
CA GLU A 163 -15.46 5.65 8.14
C GLU A 163 -15.72 5.43 6.65
N ALA A 164 -16.88 4.88 6.29
CA ALA A 164 -17.25 4.67 4.88
C ALA A 164 -17.34 6.01 4.13
N ILE A 165 -17.92 7.04 4.76
CA ILE A 165 -18.00 8.38 4.18
C ILE A 165 -16.60 9.00 4.07
N ARG A 166 -15.77 8.81 5.10
CA ARG A 166 -14.38 9.29 5.12
C ARG A 166 -13.56 8.67 3.99
N GLU A 167 -13.68 7.37 3.75
CA GLU A 167 -13.04 6.67 2.64
C GLU A 167 -13.51 7.22 1.28
N ILE A 168 -14.82 7.39 1.09
CA ILE A 168 -15.43 7.94 -0.13
C ILE A 168 -14.91 9.34 -0.43
N VAL A 169 -14.82 10.22 0.58
CA VAL A 169 -14.39 11.61 0.42
C VAL A 169 -12.86 11.74 0.26
N ARG A 170 -12.08 10.82 0.83
CA ARG A 170 -10.61 10.81 0.71
C ARG A 170 -10.11 10.28 -0.64
N ASN A 171 -10.88 9.44 -1.32
CA ASN A 171 -10.49 8.84 -2.59
C ASN A 171 -10.93 9.72 -3.78
N GLU A 172 -10.08 10.69 -4.13
CA GLU A 172 -10.34 11.70 -5.15
C GLU A 172 -10.62 11.09 -6.54
N GLU A 173 -9.84 10.08 -6.95
CA GLU A 173 -9.99 9.43 -8.25
C GLU A 173 -11.32 8.66 -8.36
N TYR A 174 -11.67 7.93 -7.30
CA TYR A 174 -12.94 7.22 -7.17
C TYR A 174 -14.15 8.16 -7.28
N ALA A 175 -14.07 9.32 -6.66
CA ALA A 175 -15.13 10.33 -6.66
C ALA A 175 -15.26 11.07 -8.00
N GLN A 176 -14.12 11.37 -8.65
CA GLN A 176 -14.11 12.01 -9.97
C GLN A 176 -14.73 11.13 -11.05
N ALA A 177 -14.52 9.82 -10.99
CA ALA A 177 -15.09 8.89 -11.95
C ALA A 177 -16.62 8.75 -11.84
N ILE A 178 -17.22 8.82 -10.65
CA ILE A 178 -18.69 8.79 -10.47
C ILE A 178 -19.35 10.12 -10.78
N ASN A 179 -18.73 11.23 -10.38
CA ASN A 179 -19.31 12.57 -10.53
C ASN A 179 -19.15 13.15 -11.95
N GLY A 180 -18.39 12.47 -12.82
CA GLY A 180 -18.03 12.95 -14.15
C GLY A 180 -17.16 14.21 -14.12
N LEU A 181 -16.70 14.64 -15.30
CA LEU A 181 -15.89 15.86 -15.53
C LEU A 181 -16.51 17.17 -14.99
N ALA A 182 -17.77 17.14 -14.54
CA ALA A 182 -18.56 18.31 -14.15
C ALA A 182 -18.24 18.85 -12.74
N PHE A 183 -17.63 18.06 -11.84
CA PHE A 183 -17.24 18.53 -10.49
C PHE A 183 -15.84 19.18 -10.44
N ARG A 184 -15.37 19.79 -11.54
CA ARG A 184 -14.15 20.63 -11.56
C ARG A 184 -14.26 21.92 -10.73
N LEU A 185 -15.47 22.28 -10.30
CA LEU A 185 -15.75 23.40 -9.38
C LEU A 185 -16.00 22.78 -8.00
N THR A 186 -15.09 22.73 -7.02
CA THR A 186 -14.10 23.72 -6.60
C THR A 186 -12.91 23.00 -5.94
N ARG A 187 -11.90 22.64 -6.73
CA ARG A 187 -10.61 22.09 -6.22
C ARG A 187 -10.03 22.93 -5.06
N LYS A 188 -10.28 24.25 -5.04
CA LYS A 188 -9.89 25.17 -3.96
C LYS A 188 -10.62 24.96 -2.64
N GLN A 189 -11.94 24.73 -2.66
CA GLN A 189 -12.73 24.49 -1.44
C GLN A 189 -12.37 23.12 -0.84
N TRP A 190 -12.12 22.14 -1.72
CA TRP A 190 -11.70 20.79 -1.35
C TRP A 190 -10.29 20.75 -0.73
N ILE A 191 -9.27 21.40 -1.34
CA ILE A 191 -7.92 21.47 -0.75
C ILE A 191 -7.95 22.14 0.63
N LYS A 192 -8.82 23.15 0.82
CA LYS A 192 -8.99 23.84 2.11
C LYS A 192 -9.54 22.89 3.19
N ASN A 193 -10.57 22.11 2.88
CA ASN A 193 -11.17 21.16 3.82
C ASN A 193 -10.31 19.89 4.04
N TRP A 194 -9.56 19.45 3.02
CA TRP A 194 -8.65 18.30 3.13
C TRP A 194 -7.46 18.56 4.07
N ARG A 195 -6.90 19.79 4.06
CA ARG A 195 -5.84 20.18 5.00
C ARG A 195 -6.29 20.15 6.46
N ALA A 196 -7.57 20.43 6.74
CA ALA A 196 -8.13 20.36 8.09
C ALA A 196 -8.18 18.92 8.64
N ILE A 197 -8.47 17.92 7.79
CA ILE A 197 -8.52 16.50 8.16
C ILE A 197 -7.14 15.90 8.44
N ARG A 198 -6.06 16.46 7.89
CA ARG A 198 -4.70 15.97 8.11
C ARG A 198 -4.09 16.45 9.44
N GLN A 199 -4.73 17.40 10.12
CA GLN A 199 -4.25 18.02 11.36
C GLN A 199 -5.09 17.65 12.61
N SER A 200 -6.14 16.84 12.45
CA SER A 200 -7.02 16.32 13.53
C SER A 200 -6.90 14.81 13.66
#